data_AF-A0A8J3RVK8-F1
#
_entry.id   AF-A0A8J3RVK8-F1
#
_cell.length_a   1.000
_cell.length_b   1.000
_cell.length_c   1.000
_cell.angle_alpha   90.00
_cell.angle_beta   90.00
_cell.angle_gamma   90.00
#
_symmetry.space_group_name_H-M   'P 1'
#
loop_
_entity.id
_entity.type
_entity.pdbx_description
1 polymer ?
#
loop_
_entity_poly.entity_id
_entity_poly.type
_entity_poly.pdbx_seq_one_letter_code
_entity_poly.pdbx_strand_id
1 'polypeptide(L)'
;MPTRTSRAVPESEALRRVEEIIARRARCDDPDLETLPDGPLEVAAYVAAHRRVPAEVLRRDVLDALVLLEYGRRAVPALPGRLDRIEHRLLSLGVESGLSLGEMAAALGLRSRQAVQHRLLRHAAAERGAPRSEVAERAARRAESRERAWLDRNAAALLECTARLLAHRDPLTAAPAPASGHAAPDASSVPDPELAESFDELAESLARVPAGPRDPAYLTRTRHLAARLRLLLADLAAAPAVTALPGGHPLRALLTRTARLATAHQSAGSASPS
;
A
#
# COMPACT_ATOMS: atom_id res chain seq x y z
N MET A 1 9.85 9.73 41.31
CA MET A 1 9.16 9.00 40.21
C MET A 1 9.74 7.60 40.15
N PRO A 2 9.04 6.55 40.63
CA PRO A 2 9.59 5.20 40.66
C PRO A 2 9.70 4.67 39.22
N THR A 3 10.93 4.45 38.77
CA THR A 3 11.26 3.71 37.55
C THR A 3 10.83 2.26 37.74
N ARG A 4 9.58 1.93 37.41
CA ARG A 4 9.19 0.53 37.19
C ARG A 4 9.99 0.01 36.01
N THR A 5 11.07 -0.70 36.33
CA THR A 5 11.80 -1.60 35.46
C THR A 5 10.79 -2.51 34.79
N SER A 6 10.66 -2.43 33.47
CA SER A 6 9.89 -3.41 32.70
C SER A 6 10.44 -4.79 33.09
N ARG A 7 9.62 -5.61 33.75
CA ARG A 7 10.04 -6.92 34.25
C ARG A 7 10.34 -7.78 33.02
N ALA A 8 11.59 -8.22 32.90
CA ALA A 8 12.00 -9.13 31.85
C ALA A 8 11.10 -10.37 31.84
N VAL A 9 10.67 -10.81 30.65
CA VAL A 9 10.03 -12.12 30.50
C VAL A 9 11.11 -13.20 30.72
N PRO A 10 11.03 -14.02 31.77
CA PRO A 10 11.99 -15.10 31.99
C PRO A 10 11.75 -16.24 31.00
N GLU A 11 12.78 -17.06 30.76
CA GLU A 11 12.69 -18.23 29.87
C GLU A 11 11.60 -19.21 30.29
N SER A 12 11.43 -19.45 31.59
CA SER A 12 10.37 -20.32 32.12
C SER A 12 8.96 -19.83 31.78
N GLU A 13 8.75 -18.51 31.74
CA GLU A 13 7.48 -17.94 31.31
C GLU A 13 7.30 -18.14 29.79
N ALA A 14 8.34 -17.95 28.99
CA ALA A 14 8.27 -18.19 27.55
C ALA A 14 7.95 -19.66 27.22
N LEU A 15 8.60 -20.61 27.87
CA LEU A 15 8.32 -22.05 27.70
C LEU A 15 6.89 -22.40 28.13
N ARG A 16 6.42 -21.86 29.26
CA ARG A 16 5.03 -22.04 29.69
C ARG A 16 4.04 -21.52 28.64
N ARG A 17 4.31 -20.38 28.00
CA ARG A 17 3.46 -19.83 26.93
C ARG A 17 3.46 -20.71 25.68
N VAL A 18 4.59 -21.29 25.33
CA VAL A 18 4.67 -22.29 24.24
C VAL A 18 3.76 -23.48 24.54
N GLU A 19 3.91 -24.08 25.73
CA GLU A 19 3.07 -25.21 26.17
C GLU A 19 1.57 -24.87 26.15
N GLU A 20 1.21 -23.66 26.60
CA GLU A 20 -0.19 -23.21 26.60
C GLU A 20 -0.76 -23.03 25.19
N ILE A 21 0.03 -22.54 24.23
CA ILE A 21 -0.37 -22.46 22.81
C ILE A 21 -0.56 -23.87 22.24
N ILE A 22 0.42 -24.76 22.42
CA ILE A 22 0.36 -26.16 21.95
C ILE A 22 -0.90 -26.83 22.50
N ALA A 23 -1.13 -26.75 23.81
CA ALA A 23 -2.26 -27.38 24.47
C ALA A 23 -3.61 -26.80 24.03
N ARG A 24 -3.70 -25.49 23.75
CA ARG A 24 -4.93 -24.89 23.20
C ARG A 24 -5.21 -25.36 21.79
N ARG A 25 -4.20 -25.39 20.92
CA ARG A 25 -4.35 -25.81 19.52
C ARG A 25 -4.67 -27.29 19.38
N ALA A 26 -4.08 -28.13 20.24
CA ALA A 26 -4.44 -29.54 20.33
C ALA A 26 -5.92 -29.74 20.75
N ARG A 27 -6.42 -28.97 21.71
CA ARG A 27 -7.83 -29.08 22.17
C ARG A 27 -8.87 -28.65 21.14
N CYS A 28 -8.49 -27.85 20.15
CA CYS A 28 -9.40 -27.41 19.10
C CYS A 28 -9.12 -28.09 17.75
N ASP A 29 -8.38 -29.21 17.77
CA ASP A 29 -8.04 -30.01 16.59
C ASP A 29 -7.47 -29.15 15.45
N ASP A 30 -6.48 -28.29 15.77
CA ASP A 30 -5.81 -27.44 14.77
C ASP A 30 -5.27 -28.32 13.61
N PRO A 31 -5.75 -28.13 12.37
CA PRO A 31 -5.35 -28.97 11.23
C PRO A 31 -3.86 -28.86 10.91
N ASP A 32 -3.21 -27.76 11.32
CA ASP A 32 -1.82 -27.47 10.99
C ASP A 32 -0.86 -27.87 12.14
N LEU A 33 -1.37 -28.50 13.21
CA LEU A 33 -0.64 -28.77 14.45
C LEU A 33 0.64 -29.60 14.26
N GLU A 34 0.67 -30.52 13.30
CA GLU A 34 1.86 -31.34 13.00
C GLU A 34 3.07 -30.51 12.55
N THR A 35 2.84 -29.28 12.08
CA THR A 35 3.89 -28.35 11.66
C THR A 35 4.30 -27.36 12.75
N LEU A 36 3.68 -27.43 13.93
CA LEU A 36 3.97 -26.56 15.06
C LEU A 36 5.35 -26.88 15.65
N PRO A 37 6.30 -25.93 15.64
CA PRO A 37 7.62 -26.11 16.21
C PRO A 37 7.62 -25.89 17.74
N ASP A 38 8.67 -26.32 18.43
CA ASP A 38 8.78 -26.21 19.90
C ASP A 38 9.50 -24.93 20.38
N GLY A 39 10.16 -24.21 19.47
CA GLY A 39 10.94 -23.03 19.79
C GLY A 39 10.06 -21.78 19.99
N PRO A 40 10.31 -20.92 21.01
CA PRO A 40 9.48 -19.75 21.28
C PRO A 40 9.28 -18.80 20.09
N LEU A 41 10.33 -18.54 19.32
CA LEU A 41 10.27 -17.64 18.17
C LEU A 41 9.59 -18.29 16.97
N GLU A 42 9.81 -19.59 16.82
CA GLU A 42 9.21 -20.42 15.79
C GLU A 42 7.71 -20.57 16.03
N VAL A 43 7.27 -20.76 17.28
CA VAL A 43 5.85 -20.77 17.68
C VAL A 43 5.19 -19.41 17.42
N ALA A 44 5.85 -18.30 17.76
CA ALA A 44 5.32 -16.97 17.45
C ALA A 44 5.16 -16.75 15.94
N ALA A 45 6.12 -17.23 15.13
CA ALA A 45 6.03 -17.21 13.68
C ALA A 45 4.91 -18.11 13.14
N TYR A 46 4.73 -19.30 13.74
CA TYR A 46 3.65 -20.22 13.40
C TYR A 46 2.28 -19.58 13.65
N VAL A 47 2.06 -18.96 14.82
CA VAL A 47 0.80 -18.27 15.15
C VAL A 47 0.51 -17.14 14.16
N ALA A 48 1.54 -16.41 13.74
CA ALA A 48 1.40 -15.33 12.75
C ALA A 48 0.97 -15.85 11.35
N ALA A 49 1.28 -17.11 11.03
CA ALA A 49 0.99 -17.73 9.73
C ALA A 49 -0.31 -18.56 9.72
N HIS A 50 -0.59 -19.32 10.79
CA HIS A 50 -1.67 -20.31 10.83
C HIS A 50 -2.87 -19.82 11.64
N ARG A 51 -3.91 -19.40 10.91
CA ARG A 51 -5.11 -18.74 11.45
C ARG A 51 -6.34 -19.64 11.53
N ARG A 52 -6.22 -20.93 11.17
CA ARG A 52 -7.34 -21.88 11.02
C ARG A 52 -7.82 -22.46 12.36
N VAL A 53 -7.97 -21.61 13.36
CA VAL A 53 -8.44 -21.96 14.72
C VAL A 53 -9.60 -21.04 15.11
N PRO A 54 -10.44 -21.42 16.10
CA PRO A 54 -11.51 -20.55 16.59
C PRO A 54 -10.99 -19.17 17.03
N ALA A 55 -11.78 -18.11 16.83
CA ALA A 55 -11.37 -16.72 17.06
C ALA A 55 -10.87 -16.48 18.49
N GLU A 56 -11.50 -17.08 19.50
CA GLU A 56 -11.09 -17.01 20.90
C GLU A 56 -9.71 -17.63 21.15
N VAL A 57 -9.40 -18.75 20.47
CA VAL A 57 -8.08 -19.39 20.55
C VAL A 57 -7.04 -18.50 19.90
N LEU A 58 -7.35 -17.98 18.71
CA LEU A 58 -6.46 -17.09 17.96
C LEU A 58 -6.10 -15.83 18.77
N ARG A 59 -7.09 -15.20 19.40
CA ARG A 59 -6.86 -14.01 20.26
C ARG A 59 -5.90 -14.30 21.41
N ARG A 60 -6.06 -15.45 22.08
CA ARG A 60 -5.17 -15.84 23.20
C ARG A 60 -3.77 -16.18 22.70
N ASP A 61 -3.68 -16.90 21.59
CA ASP A 61 -2.41 -17.26 20.97
C ASP A 61 -1.63 -16.02 20.50
N VAL A 62 -2.30 -15.01 19.96
CA VAL A 62 -1.66 -13.74 19.59
C VAL A 62 -1.04 -13.06 20.81
N LEU A 63 -1.76 -12.98 21.94
CA LEU A 63 -1.23 -12.36 23.16
C LEU A 63 -0.02 -13.13 23.70
N ASP A 64 -0.09 -14.46 23.73
CA ASP A 64 1.02 -15.30 24.19
C ASP A 64 2.22 -15.19 23.23
N ALA A 65 1.99 -15.19 21.92
CA ALA A 65 3.04 -15.01 20.91
C ALA A 65 3.75 -13.65 20.99
N LEU A 66 3.03 -12.57 21.36
CA LEU A 66 3.64 -11.26 21.63
C LEU A 66 4.59 -11.32 22.84
N VAL A 67 4.25 -12.12 23.87
CA VAL A 67 5.14 -12.37 25.02
C VAL A 67 6.39 -13.14 24.58
N LEU A 68 6.24 -14.16 23.71
CA LEU A 68 7.36 -14.92 23.14
C LEU A 68 8.32 -14.03 22.34
N LEU A 69 7.80 -13.05 21.59
CA LEU A 69 8.65 -12.08 20.88
C LEU A 69 9.48 -11.22 21.83
N GLU A 70 8.91 -10.78 22.95
CA GLU A 70 9.63 -9.93 23.90
C GLU A 70 10.70 -10.70 24.68
N TYR A 71 10.48 -12.01 24.90
CA TYR A 71 11.54 -12.94 25.29
C TYR A 71 12.64 -13.03 24.21
N GLY A 72 12.26 -13.33 22.96
CA GLY A 72 13.20 -13.57 21.88
C GLY A 72 14.05 -12.36 21.49
N ARG A 73 13.52 -11.13 21.60
CA ARG A 73 14.31 -9.88 21.40
C ARG A 73 15.47 -9.75 22.38
N ARG A 74 15.34 -10.36 23.57
CA ARG A 74 16.35 -10.32 24.62
C ARG A 74 17.33 -11.50 24.53
N ALA A 75 16.80 -12.69 24.26
CA ALA A 75 17.58 -13.92 24.14
C ALA A 75 18.42 -13.97 22.85
N VAL A 76 17.92 -13.39 21.75
CA VAL A 76 18.58 -13.43 20.43
C VAL A 76 18.66 -12.02 19.81
N PRO A 77 19.67 -11.21 20.19
CA PRO A 77 19.80 -9.82 19.72
C PRO A 77 20.06 -9.68 18.21
N ALA A 78 20.46 -10.77 17.53
CA ALA A 78 21.06 -10.74 16.21
C ALA A 78 20.08 -10.61 15.02
N LEU A 79 18.75 -10.67 15.21
CA LEU A 79 17.79 -10.73 14.10
C LEU A 79 16.60 -9.75 14.21
N PRO A 80 16.85 -8.44 14.37
CA PRO A 80 15.79 -7.50 14.70
C PRO A 80 14.80 -7.28 13.54
N GLY A 81 15.21 -7.45 12.27
CA GLY A 81 14.31 -7.32 11.12
C GLY A 81 13.36 -8.51 10.92
N ARG A 82 13.70 -9.71 11.38
CA ARG A 82 12.80 -10.88 11.36
C ARG A 82 11.75 -10.75 12.47
N LEU A 83 12.18 -10.37 13.67
CA LEU A 83 11.29 -10.17 14.81
C LEU A 83 10.28 -9.04 14.59
N ASP A 84 10.71 -7.94 13.97
CA ASP A 84 9.83 -6.84 13.59
C ASP A 84 8.71 -7.26 12.62
N ARG A 85 9.03 -8.14 11.66
CA ARG A 85 8.04 -8.68 10.72
C ARG A 85 7.01 -9.57 11.41
N ILE A 86 7.48 -10.45 12.29
CA ILE A 86 6.59 -11.31 13.08
C ILE A 86 5.72 -10.45 14.01
N GLU A 87 6.30 -9.44 14.66
CA GLU A 87 5.54 -8.52 15.52
C GLU A 87 4.47 -7.77 14.74
N HIS A 88 4.79 -7.24 13.55
CA HIS A 88 3.80 -6.59 12.71
C HIS A 88 2.62 -7.52 12.39
N ARG A 89 2.92 -8.75 11.94
CA ARG A 89 1.88 -9.73 11.61
C ARG A 89 1.00 -10.08 12.80
N LEU A 90 1.59 -10.29 13.98
CA LEU A 90 0.83 -10.59 15.20
C LEU A 90 -0.02 -9.41 15.65
N LEU A 91 0.50 -8.19 15.59
CA LEU A 91 -0.27 -6.99 15.94
C LEU A 91 -1.42 -6.76 14.97
N SER A 92 -1.19 -6.91 13.67
CA SER A 92 -2.24 -6.81 12.64
C SER A 92 -3.30 -7.89 12.83
N LEU A 93 -2.88 -9.14 13.08
CA LEU A 93 -3.77 -10.27 13.39
C LEU A 93 -4.58 -10.03 14.67
N GLY A 94 -3.98 -9.41 15.68
CA GLY A 94 -4.67 -9.00 16.90
C GLY A 94 -5.78 -7.99 16.62
N VAL A 95 -5.51 -6.96 15.81
CA VAL A 95 -6.53 -5.99 15.39
C VAL A 95 -7.65 -6.68 14.60
N GLU A 96 -7.31 -7.52 13.63
CA GLU A 96 -8.28 -8.27 12.80
C GLU A 96 -9.17 -9.20 13.62
N SER A 97 -8.62 -9.80 14.69
CA SER A 97 -9.36 -10.68 15.60
C SER A 97 -10.09 -9.95 16.73
N GLY A 98 -10.09 -8.61 16.73
CA GLY A 98 -10.84 -7.80 17.69
C GLY A 98 -10.15 -7.59 19.04
N LEU A 99 -8.84 -7.81 19.15
CA LEU A 99 -8.07 -7.39 20.34
C LEU A 99 -7.95 -5.87 20.38
N SER A 100 -8.12 -5.32 21.57
CA SER A 100 -7.85 -3.91 21.81
C SER A 100 -6.35 -3.63 21.81
N LEU A 101 -5.97 -2.42 21.42
CA LEU A 101 -4.59 -1.95 21.56
C LEU A 101 -4.10 -1.96 23.01
N GLY A 102 -5.02 -1.94 23.98
CA GLY A 102 -4.69 -2.01 25.41
C GLY A 102 -4.22 -3.40 25.83
N GLU A 103 -4.91 -4.45 25.38
CA GLU A 103 -4.53 -5.85 25.64
C GLU A 103 -3.16 -6.16 25.01
N MET A 104 -2.94 -5.74 23.76
CA MET A 104 -1.64 -5.91 23.09
C MET A 104 -0.53 -5.10 23.75
N ALA A 105 -0.82 -3.88 24.24
CA ALA A 105 0.15 -3.09 24.99
C ALA A 105 0.57 -3.80 26.28
N ALA A 106 -0.38 -4.39 27.00
CA ALA A 106 -0.10 -5.14 28.23
C ALA A 106 0.78 -6.37 27.95
N ALA A 107 0.48 -7.15 26.90
CA ALA A 107 1.28 -8.31 26.51
C ALA A 107 2.73 -7.95 26.15
N LEU A 108 2.93 -6.81 25.47
CA LEU A 108 4.26 -6.29 25.12
C LEU A 108 4.95 -5.50 26.24
N GLY A 109 4.34 -5.37 27.42
CA GLY A 109 4.88 -4.53 28.50
C GLY A 109 4.98 -3.03 28.14
N LEU A 110 4.16 -2.57 27.19
CA LEU A 110 4.10 -1.19 26.74
C LEU A 110 3.18 -0.36 27.63
N ARG A 111 3.53 0.92 27.80
CA ARG A 111 2.82 1.84 28.70
C ARG A 111 1.54 2.42 28.12
N SER A 112 1.35 2.35 26.80
CA SER A 112 0.22 3.02 26.15
C SER A 112 -0.20 2.31 24.87
N ARG A 113 -1.48 2.50 24.52
CA ARG A 113 -2.06 2.09 23.23
C ARG A 113 -1.34 2.78 22.07
N GLN A 114 -0.92 4.02 22.25
CA GLN A 114 -0.18 4.80 21.25
C GLN A 114 1.19 4.17 20.94
N ALA A 115 1.85 3.53 21.91
CA ALA A 115 3.10 2.82 21.67
C ALA A 115 2.90 1.61 20.75
N VAL A 116 1.79 0.87 20.91
CA VAL A 116 1.42 -0.22 20.00
C VAL A 116 1.16 0.31 18.59
N GLN A 117 0.41 1.40 18.48
CA GLN A 117 0.14 2.03 17.18
C GLN A 117 1.43 2.49 16.49
N HIS A 118 2.37 3.07 17.23
CA HIS A 118 3.68 3.45 16.70
C HIS A 118 4.50 2.23 16.28
N ARG A 119 4.48 1.13 17.04
CA ARG A 119 5.12 -0.15 16.64
C ARG A 119 4.50 -0.70 15.37
N LEU A 120 3.17 -0.74 15.26
CA LEU A 120 2.45 -1.16 14.05
C LEU A 120 2.92 -0.38 12.81
N LEU A 121 2.93 0.95 12.88
CA LEU A 121 3.35 1.82 11.78
C LEU A 121 4.83 1.61 11.42
N ARG A 122 5.71 1.54 12.43
CA ARG A 122 7.15 1.33 12.24
C ARG A 122 7.45 -0.03 11.61
N HIS A 123 6.83 -1.09 12.10
CA HIS A 123 7.09 -2.45 11.63
C HIS A 123 6.41 -2.75 10.31
N ALA A 124 5.31 -2.06 9.97
CA ALA A 124 4.76 -2.09 8.62
C ALA A 124 5.81 -1.68 7.58
N ALA A 125 6.67 -0.70 7.89
CA ALA A 125 7.76 -0.30 7.00
C ALA A 125 8.87 -1.36 6.91
N ALA A 126 9.16 -2.05 8.02
CA ALA A 126 10.15 -3.13 8.07
C ALA A 126 9.70 -4.39 7.30
N GLU A 127 8.41 -4.73 7.31
CA GLU A 127 7.87 -5.83 6.49
C GLU A 127 8.01 -5.58 5.00
N ARG A 128 7.97 -4.31 4.59
CA ARG A 128 8.14 -3.86 3.21
C ARG A 128 9.60 -3.77 2.76
N GLY A 129 10.56 -4.23 3.57
CA GLY A 129 11.99 -4.25 3.21
C GLY A 129 12.66 -2.88 3.20
N ALA A 130 12.04 -1.85 3.77
CA ALA A 130 12.65 -0.52 3.86
C ALA A 130 13.92 -0.58 4.73
N PRO A 131 15.06 -0.05 4.24
CA PRO A 131 16.29 -0.04 5.03
C PRO A 131 16.11 0.81 6.29
N ARG A 132 16.65 0.32 7.42
CA ARG A 132 16.68 1.02 8.72
C ARG A 132 17.66 2.21 8.71
N SER A 133 17.48 3.15 7.79
CA SER A 133 18.20 4.41 7.77
C SER A 133 17.25 5.52 8.19
N GLU A 134 17.55 6.18 9.30
CA GLU A 134 16.81 7.37 9.74
C GLU A 134 16.81 8.46 8.65
N VAL A 135 17.86 8.52 7.83
CA VAL A 135 17.93 9.39 6.65
C VAL A 135 16.94 8.95 5.57
N ALA A 136 16.85 7.66 5.28
CA ALA A 136 15.87 7.12 4.34
C ALA A 136 14.43 7.32 4.84
N GLU A 137 14.20 7.14 6.15
CA GLU A 137 12.90 7.34 6.78
C GLU A 137 12.48 8.82 6.78
N ARG A 138 13.40 9.74 7.12
CA ARG A 138 13.16 11.19 7.00
C ARG A 138 12.96 11.61 5.55
N ALA A 139 13.71 11.04 4.61
CA ALA A 139 13.52 11.30 3.18
C ALA A 139 12.17 10.80 2.68
N ALA A 140 11.73 9.62 3.10
CA ALA A 140 10.42 9.06 2.80
C ALA A 140 9.29 9.91 3.39
N ARG A 141 9.37 10.31 4.67
CA ARG A 141 8.40 11.21 5.31
C ARG A 141 8.34 12.58 4.62
N ARG A 142 9.48 13.14 4.20
CA ARG A 142 9.54 14.39 3.43
C ARG A 142 8.99 14.22 2.01
N ALA A 143 9.18 13.06 1.38
CA ALA A 143 8.59 12.75 0.09
C ALA A 143 7.06 12.65 0.21
N GLU A 144 6.56 11.91 1.20
CA GLU A 144 5.12 11.77 1.49
C GLU A 144 4.48 13.12 1.85
N SER A 145 5.15 13.95 2.66
CA SER A 145 4.64 15.29 3.01
C SER A 145 4.61 16.24 1.80
N ARG A 146 5.65 16.21 0.95
CA ARG A 146 5.69 17.00 -0.29
C ARG A 146 4.63 16.54 -1.29
N GLU A 147 4.42 15.23 -1.36
CA GLU A 147 3.40 14.62 -2.20
C GLU A 147 1.99 15.00 -1.74
N ARG A 148 1.72 14.92 -0.43
CA ARG A 148 0.43 15.31 0.13
C ARG A 148 0.14 16.80 -0.08
N ALA A 149 1.13 17.65 0.15
CA ALA A 149 1.01 19.08 -0.15
C ALA A 149 0.82 19.37 -1.65
N TRP A 150 1.42 18.57 -2.53
CA TRP A 150 1.18 18.68 -3.96
C TRP A 150 -0.25 18.25 -4.32
N LEU A 151 -0.73 17.12 -3.80
CA LEU A 151 -2.11 16.66 -3.99
C LEU A 151 -3.10 17.71 -3.49
N ASP A 152 -2.93 18.21 -2.28
CA ASP A 152 -3.86 19.18 -1.70
C ASP A 152 -3.92 20.46 -2.54
N ARG A 153 -2.79 20.89 -3.12
CA ARG A 153 -2.74 22.04 -4.04
C ARG A 153 -3.34 21.78 -5.42
N ASN A 154 -3.24 20.55 -5.93
CA ASN A 154 -3.63 20.22 -7.31
C ASN A 154 -4.93 19.39 -7.39
N ALA A 155 -5.55 19.06 -6.26
CA ALA A 155 -6.71 18.17 -6.21
C ALA A 155 -7.90 18.69 -7.04
N ALA A 156 -8.20 19.99 -6.93
CA ALA A 156 -9.30 20.61 -7.68
C ALA A 156 -9.07 20.51 -9.19
N ALA A 157 -7.89 20.91 -9.67
CA ALA A 157 -7.53 20.83 -11.08
C ALA A 157 -7.54 19.39 -11.62
N LEU A 158 -7.04 18.43 -10.82
CA LEU A 158 -7.06 17.01 -11.19
C LEU A 158 -8.49 16.45 -11.28
N LEU A 159 -9.37 16.80 -10.34
CA LEU A 159 -10.77 16.38 -10.36
C LEU A 159 -11.53 17.02 -11.53
N GLU A 160 -11.30 18.31 -11.79
CA GLU A 160 -11.90 19.02 -12.92
C GLU A 160 -11.45 18.42 -14.26
N CYS A 161 -10.15 18.18 -14.45
CA CYS A 161 -9.64 17.49 -15.64
C CYS A 161 -10.26 16.10 -15.79
N THR A 162 -10.37 15.34 -14.69
CA THR A 162 -11.01 14.00 -14.73
C THR A 162 -12.48 14.11 -15.16
N ALA A 163 -13.21 15.10 -14.64
CA ALA A 163 -14.60 15.34 -14.99
C ALA A 163 -14.75 15.73 -16.47
N ARG A 164 -13.89 16.62 -16.99
CA ARG A 164 -13.87 17.01 -18.41
C ARG A 164 -13.56 15.79 -19.31
N LEU A 165 -12.59 14.97 -18.95
CA LEU A 165 -12.27 13.74 -19.69
C LEU A 165 -13.43 12.74 -19.70
N LEU A 166 -14.13 12.56 -18.57
CA LEU A 166 -15.33 11.71 -18.50
C LEU A 166 -16.48 12.29 -19.34
N ALA A 167 -16.71 13.59 -19.26
CA ALA A 167 -17.74 14.28 -20.06
C ALA A 167 -17.49 14.17 -21.57
N HIS A 168 -16.24 14.10 -22.01
CA HIS A 168 -15.89 13.81 -23.40
C HIS A 168 -15.99 12.32 -23.75
N ARG A 169 -15.69 11.42 -22.80
CA ARG A 169 -15.80 9.97 -23.00
C ARG A 169 -17.24 9.54 -23.22
N ASP A 170 -18.17 10.00 -22.38
CA ASP A 170 -19.53 9.48 -22.34
C ASP A 170 -20.27 9.63 -23.69
N PRO A 171 -20.21 10.77 -24.41
CA PRO A 171 -20.75 10.91 -25.77
C PRO A 171 -20.04 10.01 -26.80
N LEU A 172 -18.72 9.82 -26.68
CA LEU A 172 -17.94 8.97 -27.59
C LEU A 172 -18.25 7.47 -27.39
N THR A 173 -18.65 7.07 -26.18
CA THR A 173 -19.05 5.70 -25.86
C THR A 173 -20.55 5.45 -26.02
N ALA A 174 -21.39 6.48 -25.92
CA ALA A 174 -22.83 6.40 -26.08
C ALA A 174 -23.28 6.48 -27.54
N ALA A 175 -22.42 6.94 -28.44
CA ALA A 175 -22.69 6.93 -29.88
C ALA A 175 -22.81 5.47 -30.37
N PRO A 176 -23.99 5.01 -30.81
CA PRO A 176 -24.12 3.68 -31.41
C PRO A 176 -23.21 3.61 -32.63
N ALA A 177 -22.57 2.45 -32.83
CA ALA A 177 -21.76 2.18 -34.01
C ALA A 177 -22.55 2.62 -35.25
N PRO A 178 -22.01 3.52 -36.11
CA PRO A 178 -22.77 4.02 -37.24
C PRO A 178 -23.13 2.83 -38.12
N ALA A 179 -24.42 2.53 -38.20
CA ALA A 179 -24.94 1.71 -39.29
C ALA A 179 -24.47 2.40 -40.58
N SER A 180 -23.67 1.67 -41.34
CA SER A 180 -22.90 2.14 -42.49
C SER A 180 -23.68 3.17 -43.32
N GLY A 181 -23.18 4.42 -43.36
CA GLY A 181 -23.57 5.39 -44.40
C GLY A 181 -24.26 6.69 -43.98
N HIS A 182 -23.99 7.26 -42.80
CA HIS A 182 -24.40 8.65 -42.52
C HIS A 182 -23.21 9.57 -42.22
N ALA A 183 -23.27 10.75 -42.85
CA ALA A 183 -22.24 11.76 -42.90
C ALA A 183 -21.72 12.11 -41.51
N ALA A 184 -20.39 12.19 -41.40
CA ALA A 184 -19.70 12.60 -40.20
C ALA A 184 -20.31 13.90 -39.66
N PRO A 185 -20.65 13.97 -38.35
CA PRO A 185 -21.06 15.21 -37.74
C PRO A 185 -19.96 16.24 -37.97
N ASP A 186 -20.38 17.44 -38.39
CA ASP A 186 -19.54 18.54 -38.81
C ASP A 186 -18.49 18.85 -37.72
N ALA A 187 -17.27 18.35 -37.94
CA ALA A 187 -16.14 18.43 -37.01
C ALA A 187 -15.49 19.83 -37.00
N SER A 188 -16.26 20.87 -37.30
CA SER A 188 -15.84 22.28 -37.34
C SER A 188 -16.00 22.98 -35.98
N SER A 189 -16.14 22.20 -34.89
CA SER A 189 -15.95 22.73 -33.55
C SER A 189 -14.47 23.08 -33.40
N VAL A 190 -14.14 24.35 -33.61
CA VAL A 190 -12.81 24.90 -33.33
C VAL A 190 -12.43 24.43 -31.93
N PRO A 191 -11.30 23.73 -31.76
CA PRO A 191 -10.91 23.23 -30.47
C PRO A 191 -10.77 24.40 -29.50
N ASP A 192 -11.48 24.33 -28.38
CA ASP A 192 -11.41 25.31 -27.32
C ASP A 192 -9.93 25.47 -26.88
N PRO A 193 -9.31 26.65 -27.09
CA PRO A 193 -7.91 26.85 -26.73
C PRO A 193 -7.67 26.70 -25.23
N GLU A 194 -8.65 27.02 -24.38
CA GLU A 194 -8.54 26.82 -22.93
C GLU A 194 -8.48 25.33 -22.57
N LEU A 195 -9.17 24.50 -23.35
CA LEU A 195 -9.14 23.04 -23.19
C LEU A 195 -7.78 22.46 -23.58
N ALA A 196 -7.17 22.97 -24.66
CA ALA A 196 -5.83 22.56 -25.09
C ALA A 196 -4.76 22.92 -24.04
N GLU A 197 -4.83 24.12 -23.46
CA GLU A 197 -3.92 24.57 -22.40
C GLU A 197 -4.09 23.74 -21.12
N SER A 198 -5.34 23.49 -20.71
CA SER A 198 -5.66 22.63 -19.56
C SER A 198 -5.08 21.20 -19.71
N PHE A 199 -5.12 20.66 -20.93
CA PHE A 199 -4.55 19.35 -21.24
C PHE A 199 -3.02 19.33 -21.25
N ASP A 200 -2.39 20.41 -21.68
CA ASP A 200 -0.93 20.56 -21.64
C ASP A 200 -0.43 20.66 -20.20
N GLU A 201 -1.11 21.41 -19.33
CA GLU A 201 -0.82 21.49 -17.90
C GLU A 201 -0.98 20.13 -17.20
N LEU A 202 -2.00 19.35 -17.59
CA LEU A 202 -2.22 18.01 -17.06
C LEU A 202 -1.12 17.04 -17.51
N ALA A 203 -0.72 17.08 -18.78
CA ALA A 203 0.34 16.23 -19.32
C ALA A 203 1.68 16.52 -18.61
N GLU A 204 1.99 17.80 -18.38
CA GLU A 204 3.19 18.21 -17.63
C GLU A 204 3.11 17.79 -16.15
N SER A 205 1.95 17.96 -15.52
CA SER A 205 1.72 17.52 -14.14
C SER A 205 1.86 16.01 -13.98
N LEU A 206 1.35 15.21 -14.92
CA LEU A 206 1.50 13.76 -14.94
C LEU A 206 2.93 13.30 -15.27
N ALA A 207 3.68 14.07 -16.06
CA ALA A 207 5.10 13.80 -16.36
C ALA A 207 5.99 13.92 -15.12
N ARG A 208 5.66 14.85 -14.21
CA ARG A 208 6.38 15.07 -12.94
C ARG A 208 6.13 13.97 -11.90
N VAL A 209 5.09 13.14 -12.09
CA VAL A 209 4.81 11.97 -11.24
C VAL A 209 5.56 10.74 -11.80
N PRO A 210 6.59 10.21 -11.10
CA PRO A 210 7.39 9.09 -11.60
C PRO A 210 6.51 7.91 -12.00
N ALA A 211 6.67 7.38 -13.22
CA ALA A 211 5.89 6.25 -13.72
C ALA A 211 6.42 4.88 -13.25
N GLY A 212 7.63 4.85 -12.66
CA GLY A 212 8.30 3.61 -12.27
C GLY A 212 7.89 3.10 -10.88
N PRO A 213 7.51 1.82 -10.73
CA PRO A 213 7.39 1.16 -9.44
C PRO A 213 8.79 0.79 -8.96
N ARG A 214 9.58 1.79 -8.51
CA ARG A 214 10.80 1.47 -7.74
C ARG A 214 10.45 0.86 -6.38
N ASP A 215 9.17 0.93 -5.98
CA ASP A 215 8.60 0.22 -4.85
C ASP A 215 7.12 -0.11 -5.13
N PRO A 216 6.76 -1.38 -5.43
CA PRO A 216 5.38 -1.78 -5.67
C PRO A 216 4.47 -1.64 -4.43
N ALA A 217 5.04 -1.47 -3.23
CA ALA A 217 4.29 -1.35 -1.98
C ALA A 217 3.90 0.11 -1.62
N TYR A 218 4.37 1.10 -2.39
CA TYR A 218 3.97 2.51 -2.27
C TYR A 218 3.12 2.94 -3.47
N LEU A 219 1.93 2.36 -3.59
CA LEU A 219 0.84 2.96 -4.36
C LEU A 219 0.17 4.02 -3.48
N THR A 220 0.80 5.18 -3.39
CA THR A 220 0.21 6.37 -2.76
C THR A 220 -1.07 6.77 -3.49
N ARG A 221 -1.95 7.54 -2.83
CA ARG A 221 -3.20 8.05 -3.43
C ARG A 221 -2.96 8.77 -4.76
N THR A 222 -1.84 9.51 -4.88
CA THR A 222 -1.40 10.19 -6.10
C THR A 222 -0.99 9.22 -7.20
N ARG A 223 -0.24 8.15 -6.87
CA ARG A 223 0.13 7.13 -7.83
C ARG A 223 -1.08 6.34 -8.30
N HIS A 224 -2.03 6.05 -7.42
CA HIS A 224 -3.29 5.40 -7.79
C HIS A 224 -4.16 6.30 -8.68
N LEU A 225 -4.27 7.60 -8.35
CA LEU A 225 -4.97 8.57 -9.19
C LEU A 225 -4.28 8.74 -10.55
N ALA A 226 -2.96 8.88 -10.58
CA ALA A 226 -2.17 8.98 -11.81
C ALA A 226 -2.25 7.68 -12.63
N ALA A 227 -2.25 6.51 -11.99
CA ALA A 227 -2.46 5.22 -12.66
C ALA A 227 -3.87 5.11 -13.25
N ARG A 228 -4.91 5.52 -12.52
CA ARG A 228 -6.29 5.56 -13.02
C ARG A 228 -6.46 6.55 -14.16
N LEU A 229 -5.83 7.72 -14.08
CA LEU A 229 -5.79 8.70 -15.19
C LEU A 229 -5.09 8.12 -16.42
N ARG A 230 -3.95 7.42 -16.24
CA ARG A 230 -3.25 6.75 -17.34
C ARG A 230 -4.08 5.64 -17.97
N LEU A 231 -4.79 4.84 -17.18
CA LEU A 231 -5.71 3.82 -17.67
C LEU A 231 -6.87 4.45 -18.45
N LEU A 232 -7.48 5.51 -17.92
CA LEU A 232 -8.56 6.22 -18.59
C LEU A 232 -8.10 6.86 -19.91
N LEU A 233 -6.87 7.39 -19.97
CA LEU A 233 -6.27 7.90 -21.21
C LEU A 233 -5.96 6.77 -22.19
N ALA A 234 -5.52 5.59 -21.73
CA ALA A 234 -5.30 4.43 -22.58
C ALA A 234 -6.62 3.89 -23.18
N ASP A 235 -7.67 3.83 -22.37
CA ASP A 235 -9.02 3.44 -22.82
C ASP A 235 -9.56 4.42 -23.86
N LEU A 236 -9.36 5.73 -23.65
CA LEU A 236 -9.71 6.76 -24.63
C LEU A 236 -8.89 6.62 -25.92
N ALA A 237 -7.60 6.31 -25.85
CA ALA A 237 -6.77 6.09 -27.04
C ALA A 237 -7.19 4.87 -27.85
N ALA A 238 -7.74 3.84 -27.20
CA ALA A 238 -8.23 2.63 -27.83
C ALA A 238 -9.63 2.78 -28.45
N ALA A 239 -10.37 3.84 -28.11
CA ALA A 239 -11.71 4.07 -28.62
C ALA A 239 -11.70 4.41 -30.14
N PRO A 240 -12.45 3.68 -30.99
CA PRO A 240 -12.47 3.92 -32.44
C PRO A 240 -12.85 5.37 -32.80
N ALA A 241 -13.78 5.96 -32.06
CA ALA A 241 -14.20 7.34 -32.23
C ALA A 241 -13.06 8.35 -32.03
N VAL A 242 -12.10 8.06 -31.14
CA VAL A 242 -10.93 8.89 -30.88
C VAL A 242 -9.88 8.73 -31.98
N THR A 243 -9.71 7.53 -32.53
CA THR A 243 -8.81 7.29 -33.66
C THR A 243 -9.25 8.00 -34.94
N ALA A 244 -10.57 8.21 -35.08
CA ALA A 244 -11.19 8.94 -36.17
C ALA A 244 -11.07 10.48 -36.04
N LEU A 245 -10.64 11.00 -34.89
CA LEU A 245 -10.47 12.44 -34.69
C LEU A 245 -9.32 12.99 -35.56
N PRO A 246 -9.43 14.22 -36.10
CA PRO A 246 -8.38 14.83 -36.89
C PRO A 246 -7.07 15.00 -36.10
N GLY A 247 -5.94 15.01 -36.81
CA GLY A 247 -4.59 15.07 -36.22
C GLY A 247 -4.35 16.25 -35.26
N GLY A 248 -5.03 17.39 -35.49
CA GLY A 248 -4.95 18.59 -34.66
C GLY A 248 -5.91 18.62 -33.47
N HIS A 249 -6.70 17.57 -33.23
CA HIS A 249 -7.65 17.55 -32.13
C HIS A 249 -6.93 17.52 -30.76
N PRO A 250 -7.28 18.38 -29.78
CA PRO A 250 -6.61 18.48 -28.49
C PRO A 250 -6.50 17.15 -27.74
N LEU A 251 -7.56 16.33 -27.79
CA LEU A 251 -7.56 15.00 -27.21
C LEU A 251 -6.50 14.08 -27.84
N ARG A 252 -6.30 14.15 -29.17
CA ARG A 252 -5.29 13.35 -29.88
C ARG A 252 -3.87 13.84 -29.57
N ALA A 253 -3.69 15.15 -29.42
CA ALA A 253 -2.43 15.75 -28.96
C ALA A 253 -2.07 15.32 -27.53
N LEU A 254 -3.03 15.39 -26.60
CA LEU A 254 -2.88 14.93 -25.21
C LEU A 254 -2.47 13.45 -25.14
N LEU A 255 -3.19 12.58 -25.87
CA LEU A 255 -2.90 11.15 -25.89
C LEU A 255 -1.51 10.84 -26.47
N THR A 256 -1.15 11.51 -27.56
CA THR A 256 0.20 11.37 -28.16
C THR A 256 1.29 11.82 -27.19
N ARG A 257 1.09 12.94 -26.49
CA ARG A 257 2.05 13.49 -25.53
C ARG A 257 2.21 12.59 -24.31
N THR A 258 1.10 12.13 -23.73
CA THR A 258 1.10 11.21 -22.58
C THR A 258 1.69 9.84 -22.92
N ALA A 259 1.46 9.32 -24.13
CA ALA A 259 2.13 8.11 -24.62
C ALA A 259 3.66 8.30 -24.71
N ARG A 260 4.14 9.39 -25.31
CA ARG A 260 5.59 9.71 -25.37
C ARG A 260 6.22 9.82 -23.99
N LEU A 261 5.53 10.46 -23.05
CA LEU A 261 6.00 10.58 -21.67
C LEU A 261 6.06 9.21 -20.97
N ALA A 262 5.08 8.34 -21.20
CA ALA A 262 5.09 6.98 -20.67
C ALA A 262 6.29 6.17 -21.22
N THR A 263 6.59 6.28 -22.52
CA THR A 263 7.74 5.62 -23.14
C THR A 263 9.08 6.15 -22.60
N ALA A 264 9.24 7.47 -22.49
CA ALA A 264 10.44 8.10 -21.95
C ALA A 264 10.75 7.65 -20.51
N HIS A 265 9.70 7.50 -19.69
CA HIS A 265 9.85 6.99 -18.32
C HIS A 265 10.22 5.51 -18.27
N GLN A 266 9.71 4.67 -19.18
CA GLN A 266 10.09 3.25 -19.26
C GLN A 266 11.58 3.11 -19.63
N SER A 267 12.05 3.89 -20.61
CA SER A 267 13.46 3.90 -21.04
C SER A 267 14.42 4.39 -19.94
N ALA A 268 14.01 5.38 -19.15
CA ALA A 268 14.79 5.87 -18.01
C ALA A 268 14.85 4.86 -16.84
N GLY A 269 13.82 4.03 -16.69
CA GLY A 269 13.77 2.95 -15.70
C GLY A 269 14.72 1.79 -16.03
N SER A 270 14.87 1.45 -17.31
CA SER A 270 15.75 0.38 -17.79
C SER A 270 17.25 0.74 -17.80
N ALA A 271 17.59 2.03 -17.68
CA ALA A 271 18.97 2.52 -17.78
C ALA A 271 19.70 2.65 -16.43
N SER A 272 19.19 2.10 -15.32
CA SER A 272 19.93 2.06 -14.06
C SER A 272 20.94 0.90 -14.07
N PRO A 273 22.27 1.18 -14.05
CA PRO A 273 23.29 0.15 -14.08
C PRO A 273 23.42 -0.55 -12.72
N SER A 274 23.77 -1.85 -12.78
CA SER A 274 24.15 -2.72 -11.66
C SER A 274 25.37 -2.22 -10.89
#